data_AF-A0A6C0LEB5-F1
#
_entry.id   AF-A0A6C0LEB5-F1
#
_cell.length_a   1.000
_cell.length_b   1.000
_cell.length_c   1.000
_cell.angle_alpha   90.00
_cell.angle_beta   90.00
_cell.angle_gamma   90.00
#
_symmetry.space_group_name_H-M   'P 1'
#
loop_
_entity.id
_entity.type
_entity.pdbx_description
1 polymer ?
#
loop_
_entity_poly.entity_id
_entity_poly.type
_entity_poly.pdbx_seq_one_letter_code
_entity_poly.pdbx_strand_id
1 'polypeptide(L)'
;MKLLTFLFINFIVSFFSDIVLNDLSKSMIPSLKPYFHNQSIIVSAIYAGITVEIALFITIGCFYLLFHSFVPKTMKMLFFFCIIAFIIGYICDVLIDKLHIFGNRLDEYYKKLGAGFWGAIAFIFSIVISYFIQKEILPIL
;
A
#
# COMPACT_ATOMS: atom_id res chain seq x y z
N MET A 1 -14.45 11.07 9.03
CA MET A 1 -13.99 9.99 8.16
C MET A 1 -14.71 8.70 8.52
N LYS A 2 -15.23 7.99 7.52
CA LYS A 2 -15.92 6.70 7.65
C LYS A 2 -14.97 5.59 7.23
N LEU A 3 -14.94 4.48 7.98
CA LEU A 3 -14.04 3.34 7.72
C LEU A 3 -14.22 2.76 6.31
N LEU A 4 -15.46 2.44 5.92
CA LEU A 4 -15.73 1.81 4.61
C LEU A 4 -15.23 2.67 3.45
N THR A 5 -15.45 3.99 3.52
CA THR A 5 -14.97 4.92 2.50
C THR A 5 -13.45 5.03 2.50
N PHE A 6 -12.79 4.92 3.66
CA PHE A 6 -11.33 4.94 3.74
C PHE A 6 -10.71 3.71 3.05
N LEU A 7 -11.23 2.52 3.34
CA LEU A 7 -10.83 1.26 2.70
C LEU A 7 -11.03 1.34 1.19
N PHE A 8 -12.20 1.81 0.74
CA PHE A 8 -12.50 1.94 -0.69
C PHE A 8 -11.56 2.92 -1.41
N ILE A 9 -11.31 4.10 -0.82
CA ILE A 9 -10.38 5.07 -1.39
C ILE A 9 -8.97 4.48 -1.43
N ASN A 10 -8.54 3.80 -0.37
CA ASN A 10 -7.21 3.23 -0.29
C ASN A 10 -6.99 2.09 -1.30
N PHE A 11 -8.00 1.27 -1.54
CA PHE A 11 -8.01 0.31 -2.64
C PHE A 11 -7.88 1.01 -4.00
N ILE A 12 -8.61 2.11 -4.24
CA ILE A 12 -8.52 2.86 -5.49
C ILE A 12 -7.13 3.48 -5.66
N VAL A 13 -6.60 4.11 -4.62
CA VAL A 13 -5.27 4.75 -4.65
C VAL A 13 -4.19 3.72 -4.94
N SER A 14 -4.21 2.56 -4.28
CA SER A 14 -3.24 1.49 -4.52
C SER A 14 -3.38 0.87 -5.92
N PHE A 15 -4.61 0.68 -6.41
CA PHE A 15 -4.87 0.23 -7.78
C PHE A 15 -4.26 1.18 -8.81
N PHE A 16 -4.54 2.48 -8.72
CA PHE A 16 -3.97 3.45 -9.66
C PHE A 16 -2.46 3.63 -9.49
N SER A 17 -1.95 3.52 -8.26
CA SER A 17 -0.52 3.59 -7.99
C SER A 17 0.23 2.47 -8.70
N ASP A 18 -0.32 1.25 -8.75
CA ASP A 18 0.29 0.13 -9.46
C ASP A 18 0.27 0.31 -10.99
N ILE A 19 -0.78 0.93 -11.54
CA ILE A 19 -0.82 1.32 -12.95
C ILE A 19 0.29 2.34 -13.27
N VAL A 20 0.46 3.35 -12.42
CA VAL A 20 1.55 4.33 -12.58
C VAL A 20 2.91 3.64 -12.42
N LEU A 21 3.05 2.73 -11.46
CA LEU A 21 4.28 1.98 -11.21
C LEU A 21 4.65 1.09 -12.40
N ASN A 22 3.67 0.52 -13.11
CA ASN A 22 3.88 -0.20 -14.35
C ASN A 22 4.53 0.69 -15.42
N ASP A 23 4.04 1.91 -15.61
CA ASP A 23 4.64 2.84 -16.57
C ASP A 23 6.04 3.28 -16.15
N LEU A 24 6.24 3.54 -14.86
CA LEU A 24 7.57 3.84 -14.30
C LEU A 24 8.54 2.66 -14.42
N SER A 25 8.05 1.42 -14.41
CA SER A 25 8.90 0.22 -14.54
C SER A 25 9.57 0.12 -15.91
N LYS A 26 9.02 0.77 -16.94
CA LYS A 26 9.56 0.75 -18.30
C LYS A 26 10.77 1.67 -18.47
N SER A 27 10.90 2.71 -17.64
CA SER A 27 11.90 3.77 -17.80
C SER A 27 12.74 4.03 -16.55
N MET A 28 12.10 4.17 -15.38
CA MET A 28 12.76 4.63 -14.14
C MET A 28 13.12 3.47 -13.19
N ILE A 29 12.27 2.44 -13.12
CA ILE A 29 12.46 1.31 -12.19
C ILE A 29 12.47 -0.02 -12.96
N PRO A 30 13.49 -0.27 -13.81
CA PRO A 30 13.53 -1.44 -14.68
C PRO A 30 13.52 -2.78 -13.92
N SER A 31 13.89 -2.80 -12.64
CA SER A 31 13.82 -3.99 -11.79
C SER A 31 12.39 -4.45 -11.48
N LEU A 32 11.37 -3.62 -11.71
CA LEU A 32 9.96 -4.00 -11.60
C LEU A 32 9.39 -4.52 -12.93
N LYS A 33 10.13 -4.43 -14.03
CA LYS A 33 9.65 -4.86 -15.34
C LYS A 33 9.20 -6.34 -15.35
N PRO A 34 9.90 -7.30 -14.71
CA PRO A 34 9.45 -8.70 -14.67
C PRO A 34 8.09 -8.88 -14.00
N TYR A 35 7.75 -8.03 -13.03
CA TYR A 35 6.46 -8.06 -12.34
C TYR A 35 5.28 -7.73 -13.26
N PHE A 36 5.48 -6.78 -14.18
CA PHE A 36 4.43 -6.34 -15.09
C PHE A 36 4.43 -7.03 -16.46
N HIS A 37 5.53 -7.65 -16.89
CA HIS A 37 5.71 -8.12 -18.26
C HIS A 37 4.76 -9.26 -18.68
N ASN A 38 4.40 -10.16 -17.76
CA ASN A 38 3.64 -11.39 -18.08
C ASN A 38 2.21 -11.39 -17.50
N GLN A 39 1.72 -10.25 -17.04
CA GLN A 39 0.41 -10.13 -16.41
C GLN A 39 -0.34 -8.93 -16.99
N SER A 40 -1.66 -9.02 -17.08
CA SER A 40 -2.43 -7.83 -17.46
C SER A 40 -2.28 -6.76 -16.37
N ILE A 41 -2.09 -5.51 -16.81
CA ILE A 41 -1.93 -4.34 -15.94
C ILE A 41 -3.05 -4.26 -14.89
N ILE A 42 -4.28 -4.55 -15.32
CA ILE A 42 -5.46 -4.50 -14.46
C ILE A 42 -5.38 -5.56 -13.35
N VAL A 43 -4.93 -6.78 -13.68
CA VAL A 43 -4.85 -7.86 -12.67
C VAL A 43 -3.74 -7.56 -11.66
N SER A 44 -2.58 -7.04 -12.10
CA SER A 44 -1.53 -6.60 -11.17
C SER A 44 -2.04 -5.51 -10.23
N ALA A 45 -2.78 -4.53 -10.77
CA ALA A 45 -3.35 -3.45 -9.98
C ALA A 45 -4.40 -3.93 -8.97
N ILE A 46 -5.23 -4.92 -9.34
CA ILE A 46 -6.17 -5.56 -8.39
C ILE A 46 -5.40 -6.26 -7.27
N TYR A 47 -4.33 -7.00 -7.59
CA TYR A 47 -3.53 -7.69 -6.57
C TYR A 47 -2.81 -6.71 -5.64
N ALA A 48 -2.28 -5.61 -6.17
CA ALA A 48 -1.73 -4.53 -5.36
C ALA A 48 -2.79 -3.98 -4.40
N GLY A 49 -3.99 -3.68 -4.90
CA GLY A 49 -5.11 -3.22 -4.07
C GLY A 49 -5.47 -4.19 -2.95
N ILE A 50 -5.63 -5.48 -3.25
CA ILE A 50 -5.93 -6.51 -2.24
C ILE A 50 -4.82 -6.61 -1.19
N THR A 51 -3.56 -6.61 -1.64
CA THR A 51 -2.40 -6.74 -0.75
C THR A 51 -2.31 -5.57 0.23
N VAL A 52 -2.52 -4.35 -0.27
CA VAL A 52 -2.56 -3.13 0.54
C VAL A 52 -3.73 -3.17 1.52
N GLU A 53 -4.93 -3.60 1.10
CA GLU A 53 -6.09 -3.70 1.99
C GLU A 53 -5.88 -4.70 3.12
N ILE A 54 -5.24 -5.85 2.86
CA ILE A 54 -4.88 -6.82 3.91
C ILE A 54 -3.96 -6.18 4.94
N ALA A 55 -2.89 -5.52 4.50
CA ALA A 55 -1.98 -4.79 5.40
C ALA A 55 -2.71 -3.68 6.17
N LEU A 56 -3.69 -3.03 5.53
CA LEU A 56 -4.51 -1.99 6.13
C LEU A 56 -5.42 -2.55 7.23
N PHE A 57 -6.07 -3.69 7.04
CA PHE A 57 -6.88 -4.32 8.08
C PHE A 57 -6.06 -4.64 9.33
N ILE A 58 -4.85 -5.16 9.17
CA ILE A 58 -3.93 -5.43 10.29
C ILE A 58 -3.57 -4.11 11.00
N THR A 59 -3.23 -3.08 10.23
CA THR A 59 -2.89 -1.75 10.75
C THR A 59 -4.04 -1.13 11.53
N ILE A 60 -5.27 -1.23 11.01
CA ILE A 60 -6.50 -0.76 11.67
C ILE A 60 -6.73 -1.52 12.97
N GLY A 61 -6.53 -2.84 12.98
CA GLY A 61 -6.64 -3.66 14.18
C GLY A 61 -5.67 -3.18 15.27
N CYS A 62 -4.38 -3.05 14.94
CA CYS A 62 -3.37 -2.52 15.86
C CYS A 62 -3.71 -1.10 16.35
N PHE A 63 -4.15 -0.23 15.44
CA PHE A 63 -4.49 1.15 15.79
C PHE A 63 -5.73 1.24 16.67
N TYR A 64 -6.74 0.40 16.45
CA TYR A 64 -7.95 0.33 17.27
C TYR A 64 -7.62 -0.10 18.71
N LEU A 65 -6.68 -1.04 18.89
CA LEU A 65 -6.24 -1.46 20.23
C LEU A 65 -5.55 -0.34 21.02
N LEU A 66 -4.92 0.62 20.34
CA LEU A 66 -4.18 1.72 21.00
C LEU A 66 -5.02 2.99 21.19
N PHE A 67 -5.89 3.31 20.22
CA PHE A 67 -6.60 4.61 20.17
C PHE A 67 -8.13 4.48 20.17
N HIS A 68 -8.68 3.26 20.21
CA HIS A 68 -10.13 2.98 20.11
C HIS A 68 -10.82 3.67 18.91
N SER A 69 -10.08 3.84 17.82
CA SER A 69 -10.57 4.43 16.57
C SER A 69 -10.13 3.57 15.40
N PHE A 70 -11.02 3.34 14.44
CA PHE A 70 -10.71 2.55 13.24
C PHE A 70 -9.93 3.32 12.18
N VAL A 71 -10.03 4.65 12.19
CA VAL A 71 -9.33 5.53 11.24
C VAL A 71 -8.76 6.74 11.98
N PRO A 72 -7.65 7.33 11.51
CA PRO A 72 -7.11 8.53 12.11
C PRO A 72 -8.05 9.72 11.85
N LYS A 73 -8.35 10.51 12.89
CA LYS A 73 -9.22 11.70 12.79
C LYS A 73 -8.44 13.02 12.81
N THR A 74 -7.22 12.99 13.35
CA THR A 74 -6.34 14.15 13.50
C THR A 74 -4.98 13.87 12.89
N MET A 75 -4.20 14.91 12.60
CA MET A 75 -2.83 14.75 12.06
C MET A 75 -1.93 13.98 13.02
N LYS A 76 -2.09 14.17 14.33
CA LYS A 76 -1.37 13.40 15.35
C LYS A 76 -1.71 11.91 15.28
N MET A 77 -3.00 11.58 15.12
CA MET A 77 -3.43 10.20 14.92
C MET A 77 -2.90 9.61 13.62
N LEU A 78 -2.88 10.38 12.53
CA LEU A 78 -2.30 9.96 11.25
C LEU A 78 -0.82 9.63 11.39
N PHE A 79 -0.05 10.46 12.11
CA PHE A 79 1.37 10.18 12.36
C PHE A 79 1.58 8.83 13.05
N PHE A 80 0.84 8.55 14.13
CA PHE A 80 0.91 7.23 14.79
C PHE A 80 0.40 6.10 13.91
N PHE A 81 -0.64 6.34 13.11
CA PHE A 81 -1.15 5.38 12.14
C PHE A 81 -0.08 5.02 11.12
N CYS A 82 0.68 6.00 10.62
CA CYS A 82 1.79 5.78 9.69
C CYS A 82 2.97 5.03 10.34
N ILE A 83 3.26 5.23 11.62
CA ILE A 83 4.30 4.45 12.32
C ILE A 83 3.89 2.97 12.38
N ILE A 84 2.65 2.68 12.76
CA ILE A 84 2.14 1.30 12.78
C ILE A 84 2.15 0.74 11.36
N ALA A 85 1.66 1.50 10.39
CA ALA A 85 1.66 1.11 8.98
C ALA A 85 3.07 0.83 8.46
N PHE A 86 4.08 1.60 8.86
CA PHE A 86 5.47 1.34 8.48
C PHE A 86 5.91 -0.05 8.95
N ILE A 87 5.66 -0.36 10.23
CA ILE A 87 6.06 -1.65 10.81
C ILE A 87 5.31 -2.80 10.13
N ILE A 88 3.98 -2.68 9.99
CA ILE A 88 3.16 -3.70 9.34
C ILE A 88 3.54 -3.87 7.87
N GLY A 89 3.68 -2.76 7.13
CA GLY A 89 4.08 -2.77 5.73
C GLY A 89 5.45 -3.40 5.52
N TYR A 90 6.40 -3.11 6.41
CA TYR A 90 7.73 -3.71 6.35
C TYR A 90 7.66 -5.24 6.52
N ILE A 91 6.92 -5.70 7.53
CA ILE A 91 6.74 -7.13 7.79
C ILE A 91 6.02 -7.79 6.62
N CYS A 92 4.93 -7.20 6.13
CA CYS A 92 4.17 -7.72 5.00
C CYS A 92 5.05 -7.85 3.74
N ASP A 93 5.86 -6.84 3.42
CA ASP A 93 6.74 -6.87 2.25
C ASP A 93 7.85 -7.92 2.37
N VAL A 94 8.43 -8.09 3.57
CA VAL A 94 9.36 -9.20 3.84
C VAL A 94 8.69 -10.56 3.73
N LEU A 95 7.43 -10.70 4.14
CA LEU A 95 6.68 -11.94 3.99
C LEU A 95 6.34 -12.23 2.52
N ILE A 96 6.00 -11.20 1.73
CA ILE A 96 5.75 -11.32 0.29
C ILE A 96 6.96 -11.91 -0.42
N ASP A 97 8.16 -11.39 -0.12
CA ASP A 97 9.43 -11.89 -0.64
C ASP A 97 9.70 -13.34 -0.18
N LYS A 98 9.73 -13.58 1.14
CA LYS A 98 10.10 -14.89 1.68
C LYS A 98 9.14 -16.03 1.32
N LEU A 99 7.85 -15.72 1.15
CA LEU A 99 6.84 -16.70 0.78
C LEU A 99 6.61 -16.79 -0.73
N HIS A 100 7.33 -15.99 -1.52
CA HIS A 100 7.15 -15.88 -2.98
C HIS A 100 5.67 -15.73 -3.36
N ILE A 101 4.95 -14.81 -2.70
CA ILE A 101 3.49 -14.60 -2.93
C ILE A 101 3.22 -14.26 -4.40
N PHE A 102 4.14 -13.55 -5.05
CA PHE A 102 4.08 -13.23 -6.47
C PHE A 102 4.95 -14.15 -7.34
N GLY A 103 5.34 -15.32 -6.84
CA GLY A 103 6.35 -16.18 -7.45
C GLY A 103 7.69 -15.44 -7.58
N ASN A 104 8.40 -15.67 -8.68
CA ASN A 104 9.73 -15.09 -8.92
C ASN A 104 9.68 -13.68 -9.54
N ARG A 105 8.50 -13.05 -9.55
CA ARG A 105 8.26 -11.81 -10.30
C ARG A 105 8.87 -10.57 -9.66
N LEU A 106 9.02 -10.58 -8.34
CA LEU A 106 9.61 -9.49 -7.57
C LEU A 106 11.05 -9.78 -7.16
N ASP A 107 11.61 -10.94 -7.51
CA ASP A 107 12.96 -11.33 -7.10
C ASP A 107 14.03 -10.33 -7.56
N GLU A 108 13.95 -9.85 -8.80
CA GLU A 108 14.89 -8.84 -9.31
C GLU A 108 14.77 -7.51 -8.55
N TYR A 109 13.54 -7.13 -8.19
CA TYR A 109 13.27 -5.95 -7.39
C TYR A 109 13.87 -6.09 -5.99
N TYR A 110 13.57 -7.19 -5.29
CA TYR A 110 14.07 -7.44 -3.94
C TYR A 110 15.59 -7.64 -3.89
N LYS A 111 16.20 -8.28 -4.90
CA LYS A 111 17.67 -8.38 -5.01
C LYS A 111 18.34 -7.02 -5.13
N LYS A 112 17.70 -6.06 -5.80
CA LYS A 112 18.29 -4.73 -6.06
C LYS A 112 18.04 -3.73 -4.94
N LEU A 113 16.82 -3.69 -4.41
CA LEU A 113 16.38 -2.65 -3.48
C LEU A 113 16.14 -3.16 -2.06
N GLY A 114 16.14 -4.48 -1.86
CA GLY A 114 15.77 -5.12 -0.60
C GLY A 114 14.26 -5.16 -0.37
N ALA A 115 13.81 -6.15 0.40
CA ALA A 115 12.44 -6.24 0.89
C ALA A 115 12.25 -5.40 2.16
N GLY A 116 11.01 -4.97 2.41
CA GLY A 116 10.59 -4.30 3.64
C GLY A 116 10.41 -2.79 3.45
N PHE A 117 11.52 -2.06 3.25
CA PHE A 117 11.50 -0.60 3.33
C PHE A 117 10.61 0.03 2.25
N TRP A 118 10.81 -0.33 0.99
CA TRP A 118 10.07 0.29 -0.11
C TRP A 118 8.60 -0.12 -0.14
N GLY A 119 8.27 -1.38 0.21
CA GLY A 119 6.88 -1.79 0.41
C GLY A 119 6.20 -1.02 1.54
N ALA A 120 6.88 -0.80 2.66
CA ALA A 120 6.37 0.02 3.76
C ALA A 120 6.11 1.48 3.33
N ILE A 121 7.02 2.08 2.57
CA ILE A 121 6.85 3.45 2.05
C ILE A 121 5.69 3.53 1.07
N ALA A 122 5.55 2.57 0.15
CA ALA A 122 4.41 2.51 -0.78
C ALA A 122 3.07 2.38 -0.02
N PHE A 123 3.05 1.60 1.05
CA PHE A 123 1.86 1.45 1.89
C PHE A 123 1.49 2.75 2.62
N ILE A 124 2.47 3.43 3.22
CA ILE A 124 2.25 4.74 3.85
C ILE A 124 1.78 5.78 2.84
N PHE A 125 2.36 5.78 1.65
CA PHE A 125 1.94 6.66 0.57
C PHE A 125 0.44 6.48 0.28
N SER A 126 -0.02 5.24 0.13
CA SER A 126 -1.45 4.95 -0.08
C SER A 126 -2.33 5.48 1.05
N ILE A 127 -1.93 5.27 2.31
CA ILE A 127 -2.65 5.75 3.50
C ILE A 127 -2.76 7.28 3.53
N VAL A 128 -1.64 7.97 3.30
CA VAL A 128 -1.57 9.43 3.39
C VAL A 128 -2.44 10.07 2.31
N ILE A 129 -2.32 9.60 1.07
CA ILE A 129 -3.14 10.10 -0.03
C ILE A 129 -4.62 9.83 0.25
N SER A 130 -4.97 8.63 0.71
CA SER A 130 -6.36 8.27 1.05
C SER A 130 -6.94 9.13 2.16
N TYR A 131 -6.12 9.46 3.16
CA TYR A 131 -6.51 10.36 4.25
C TYR A 131 -6.85 11.75 3.71
N PHE A 132 -6.00 12.33 2.86
CA PHE A 132 -6.24 13.65 2.28
C PHE A 132 -7.46 13.67 1.35
N ILE A 133 -7.62 12.65 0.50
CA ILE A 133 -8.81 12.53 -0.36
C ILE A 133 -10.07 12.52 0.50
N GLN A 134 -10.12 11.67 1.53
CA GLN A 134 -11.33 11.55 2.32
C GLN A 134 -11.60 12.76 3.22
N LYS A 135 -10.56 13.38 3.76
CA LYS A 135 -10.70 14.47 4.73
C LYS A 135 -10.94 15.82 4.07
N GLU A 136 -10.24 16.11 2.97
CA GLU A 136 -10.24 17.45 2.37
C GLU A 136 -11.03 17.48 1.06
N ILE A 137 -10.93 16.45 0.21
CA ILE A 137 -11.56 16.48 -1.13
C ILE A 137 -13.02 16.03 -1.06
N LEU A 138 -13.30 14.90 -0.39
CA LEU A 138 -14.63 14.31 -0.38
C LEU A 138 -15.73 15.22 0.21
N PRO A 139 -15.50 16.06 1.24
CA PRO A 139 -16.52 16.98 1.74
C PRO A 139 -16.88 18.13 0.78
N ILE A 140 -16.06 18.37 -0.25
CA ILE A 140 -16.25 19.45 -1.24
C ILE A 140 -17.01 18.94 -2.46
N LEU A 141 -17.01 17.63 -2.71
CA LEU A 141 -17.74 16.94 -3.79
C LEU A 141 -19.19 16.65 -3.40
#